data_AF-A0A7X3UQN1-F1
#
_entry.id   AF-A0A7X3UQN1-F1
#
_cell.length_a   1.000
_cell.length_b   1.000
_cell.length_c   1.000
_cell.angle_alpha   90.00
_cell.angle_beta   90.00
_cell.angle_gamma   90.00
#
_symmetry.space_group_name_H-M   'P 1'
#
loop_
_entity.id
_entity.type
_entity.pdbx_description
1 polymer ?
#
loop_
_entity_poly.entity_id
_entity_poly.type
_entity_poly.pdbx_seq_one_letter_code
_entity_poly.pdbx_strand_id
1 'polypeptide(L)'
;MKKFPAAILFFFCIFVFSAIPPASAHERTTAQQASEMDTEAAMRDFVLHVREHRELIRNYDEHADFRNAMRNSNGVWRHRDTYVITVNRSVGGAAIGDSFQSGDIVFFHGKHPSSGSGSLRNIAIFERLMTGADGAGEEAVCVQAQNIEEQKYGNHVCAVQTAVTSQTGAQNIVYTVAGFNHEPGEVDFSKVRCPDLGPGYFGETGTRPGGESFTRTRADMVRDEESLEDYVKTVEEHIARELAGVPADSAQGGFPPVRMTQLMPCWRDKTGPWRSGSIYFFIFTYTDKRFAIFNGHNPASQDTAFHVIDDNGLNIARAVLEELRKQDDTPGEGFLTYLWDDPSVDGDEVLCRETGFVPVASPLEDEGGDEDEQMLFCDEGGPIPGRALGTSVKRGYFMLTDFGIEGDTDYILGSGIYPRPHRGGGGAGGCAIASGSGNGLEVSAFGLFLITAVLFLATSGKSCPGEKLLIRGLRARRKDRCQKG
;
A
#
# COMPACT_ATOMS: atom_id res chain seq x y z
N MET A 1 -40.74 -76.72 26.62
CA MET A 1 -42.11 -76.33 26.22
C MET A 1 -42.45 -74.98 26.85
N LYS A 2 -42.53 -73.92 26.04
CA LYS A 2 -43.60 -72.90 26.02
C LYS A 2 -43.22 -71.86 24.96
N LYS A 3 -43.94 -71.94 23.85
CA LYS A 3 -43.89 -71.02 22.72
C LYS A 3 -44.59 -69.72 23.15
N PHE A 4 -44.03 -68.56 22.82
CA PHE A 4 -44.81 -67.32 22.71
C PHE A 4 -44.64 -66.74 21.30
N PRO A 5 -45.75 -66.36 20.63
CA PRO A 5 -45.76 -66.03 19.22
C PRO A 5 -45.52 -64.53 18.95
N ALA A 6 -45.16 -64.29 17.70
CA ALA A 6 -45.25 -63.08 16.91
C ALA A 6 -46.08 -61.90 17.47
N ALA A 7 -45.44 -60.73 17.53
CA ALA A 7 -46.05 -59.45 17.17
C ALA A 7 -44.92 -58.48 16.76
N ILE A 8 -44.35 -58.70 15.57
CA ILE A 8 -43.55 -57.67 14.89
C ILE A 8 -44.56 -56.65 14.36
N LEU A 9 -44.80 -55.61 15.15
CA LEU A 9 -45.47 -54.40 14.69
C LEU A 9 -44.46 -53.64 13.82
N PHE A 10 -44.62 -53.78 12.50
CA PHE A 10 -43.96 -52.94 11.51
C PHE A 10 -44.54 -51.53 11.65
N PHE A 11 -43.95 -50.72 12.53
CA PHE A 11 -44.25 -49.29 12.61
C PHE A 11 -43.57 -48.65 11.39
N PHE A 12 -44.31 -48.54 10.29
CA PHE A 12 -43.99 -47.66 9.17
C PHE A 12 -44.06 -46.22 9.70
N CYS A 13 -42.98 -45.74 10.33
CA CYS A 13 -42.72 -44.32 10.42
C CYS A 13 -42.45 -43.84 9.00
N ILE A 14 -43.52 -43.50 8.28
CA ILE A 14 -43.46 -42.56 7.18
C ILE A 14 -43.06 -41.23 7.81
N PHE A 15 -41.75 -41.05 8.05
CA PHE A 15 -41.17 -39.72 8.06
C PHE A 15 -41.38 -39.22 6.64
N VAL A 16 -42.52 -38.56 6.41
CA VAL A 16 -42.60 -37.49 5.43
C VAL A 16 -41.58 -36.47 5.95
N PHE A 17 -40.31 -36.65 5.55
CA PHE A 17 -39.46 -35.51 5.34
C PHE A 17 -40.22 -34.70 4.31
N SER A 18 -41.03 -33.75 4.80
CA SER A 18 -41.33 -32.56 4.06
C SER A 18 -39.98 -32.11 3.56
N ALA A 19 -39.72 -32.31 2.27
CA ALA A 19 -38.61 -31.69 1.59
C ALA A 19 -38.88 -30.20 1.79
N ILE A 20 -38.32 -29.64 2.86
CA ILE A 20 -38.04 -28.23 2.93
C ILE A 20 -37.23 -28.05 1.66
N PRO A 21 -37.74 -27.37 0.62
CA PRO A 21 -36.92 -27.07 -0.53
C PRO A 21 -35.65 -26.45 0.06
N PRO A 22 -34.45 -26.97 -0.24
CA PRO A 22 -33.22 -26.38 0.28
C PRO A 22 -33.39 -24.90 0.07
N ALA A 23 -33.38 -24.12 1.16
CA ALA A 23 -33.57 -22.67 1.12
C ALA A 23 -32.77 -22.21 -0.08
N SER A 24 -33.49 -21.77 -1.12
CA SER A 24 -32.96 -21.74 -2.48
C SER A 24 -31.60 -21.10 -2.38
N ALA A 25 -30.55 -21.87 -2.71
CA ALA A 25 -29.24 -21.31 -2.89
C ALA A 25 -29.43 -20.33 -4.04
N HIS A 26 -29.79 -19.09 -3.69
CA HIS A 26 -30.05 -18.03 -4.63
C HIS A 26 -28.78 -18.01 -5.46
N GLU A 27 -28.94 -18.30 -6.74
CA GLU A 27 -27.82 -18.33 -7.67
C GLU A 27 -27.13 -16.98 -7.53
N ARG A 28 -25.93 -17.01 -6.95
CA ARG A 28 -25.30 -15.81 -6.43
C ARG A 28 -24.86 -14.95 -7.61
N THR A 29 -25.46 -13.77 -7.75
CA THR A 29 -25.17 -12.87 -8.87
C THR A 29 -23.71 -12.47 -8.87
N THR A 30 -23.03 -12.67 -10.00
CA THR A 30 -21.65 -12.25 -10.25
C THR A 30 -21.58 -10.82 -10.80
N ALA A 31 -20.40 -10.21 -10.78
CA ALA A 31 -20.18 -8.90 -11.39
C ALA A 31 -20.52 -8.89 -12.90
N GLN A 32 -20.23 -9.98 -13.61
CA GLN A 32 -20.59 -10.13 -15.02
C GLN A 32 -22.11 -10.15 -15.21
N GLN A 33 -22.83 -10.99 -14.45
CA GLN A 33 -24.29 -11.05 -14.55
C GLN A 33 -24.95 -9.71 -14.20
N ALA A 34 -24.49 -9.04 -13.14
CA ALA A 34 -24.98 -7.71 -12.77
C ALA A 34 -24.74 -6.68 -13.88
N SER A 35 -23.56 -6.71 -14.51
CA SER A 35 -23.18 -5.83 -15.62
C SER A 35 -23.99 -6.10 -16.89
N GLU A 36 -24.24 -7.37 -17.24
CA GLU A 36 -24.97 -7.76 -18.45
C GLU A 36 -26.48 -7.57 -18.34
N MET A 37 -27.05 -7.83 -17.15
CA MET A 37 -28.47 -7.60 -16.88
C MET A 37 -28.78 -6.12 -16.73
N ASP A 38 -27.88 -5.38 -16.10
CA ASP A 38 -27.94 -3.91 -15.97
C ASP A 38 -29.29 -3.42 -15.39
N THR A 39 -29.80 -4.15 -14.41
CA THR A 39 -31.02 -3.82 -13.67
C THR A 39 -30.71 -3.53 -12.22
N GLU A 40 -31.55 -2.71 -11.58
CA GLU A 40 -31.46 -2.46 -10.14
C GLU A 40 -31.44 -3.76 -9.32
N ALA A 41 -32.30 -4.73 -9.66
CA ALA A 41 -32.39 -6.01 -8.96
C ALA A 41 -31.07 -6.80 -9.06
N ALA A 42 -30.47 -6.89 -10.26
CA ALA A 42 -29.23 -7.61 -10.45
C ALA A 42 -28.05 -6.96 -9.68
N MET A 43 -27.95 -5.63 -9.70
CA MET A 43 -26.91 -4.92 -8.93
C MET A 43 -27.12 -5.03 -7.42
N ARG A 44 -28.39 -5.03 -6.97
CA ARG A 44 -28.78 -5.26 -5.57
C ARG A 44 -28.37 -6.66 -5.12
N ASP A 45 -28.68 -7.69 -5.90
CA ASP A 45 -28.33 -9.07 -5.58
C ASP A 45 -26.80 -9.25 -5.55
N PHE A 46 -26.08 -8.61 -6.48
CA PHE A 46 -24.62 -8.61 -6.48
C PHE A 46 -24.01 -7.97 -5.23
N VAL A 47 -24.45 -6.78 -4.82
CA VAL A 47 -23.88 -6.12 -3.63
C VAL A 47 -24.20 -6.89 -2.34
N LEU A 48 -25.37 -7.55 -2.28
CA LEU A 48 -25.73 -8.43 -1.16
C LEU A 48 -24.86 -9.69 -1.14
N HIS A 49 -24.59 -10.30 -2.30
CA HIS A 49 -23.67 -11.42 -2.39
C HIS A 49 -22.24 -11.04 -1.91
N VAL A 50 -21.76 -9.85 -2.28
CA VAL A 50 -20.47 -9.32 -1.81
C VAL A 50 -20.48 -9.14 -0.28
N ARG A 51 -21.57 -8.59 0.28
CA ARG A 51 -21.74 -8.44 1.73
C ARG A 51 -21.66 -9.79 2.44
N GLU A 52 -22.45 -10.78 2.00
CA GLU A 52 -22.46 -12.12 2.59
C GLU A 52 -21.05 -12.74 2.61
N HIS A 53 -20.33 -12.65 1.49
CA HIS A 53 -18.98 -13.19 1.41
C HIS A 53 -18.03 -12.46 2.36
N ARG A 54 -18.13 -11.14 2.46
CA ARG A 54 -17.28 -10.33 3.34
C ARG A 54 -17.53 -10.62 4.81
N GLU A 55 -18.78 -10.84 5.21
CA GLU A 55 -19.16 -11.21 6.58
C GLU A 55 -18.68 -12.60 6.97
N LEU A 56 -18.18 -13.40 6.03
CA LEU A 56 -17.54 -14.70 6.28
C LEU A 56 -16.03 -14.61 6.52
N ILE A 57 -15.39 -13.49 6.18
CA ILE A 57 -13.94 -13.29 6.37
C ILE A 57 -13.62 -13.23 7.87
N ARG A 58 -12.63 -14.00 8.31
CA ARG A 58 -12.24 -14.15 9.72
C ARG A 58 -10.82 -13.68 10.01
N ASN A 59 -9.95 -13.71 9.02
CA ASN A 59 -8.52 -13.39 9.19
C ASN A 59 -7.99 -12.55 8.02
N TYR A 60 -6.74 -12.10 8.16
CA TYR A 60 -6.10 -11.27 7.14
C TYR A 60 -5.91 -12.00 5.81
N ASP A 61 -5.53 -13.29 5.85
CA ASP A 61 -5.26 -14.08 4.65
C ASP A 61 -6.50 -14.19 3.76
N GLU A 62 -7.66 -14.49 4.35
CA GLU A 62 -8.95 -14.47 3.67
C GLU A 62 -9.30 -13.08 3.12
N HIS A 63 -8.95 -12.02 3.86
CA HIS A 63 -9.15 -10.64 3.40
C HIS A 63 -8.20 -10.27 2.23
N ALA A 64 -6.98 -10.78 2.22
CA ALA A 64 -6.04 -10.63 1.11
C ALA A 64 -6.52 -11.41 -0.13
N ASP A 65 -6.93 -12.66 0.05
CA ASP A 65 -7.49 -13.51 -1.01
C ASP A 65 -8.74 -12.86 -1.63
N PHE A 66 -9.66 -12.37 -0.81
CA PHE A 66 -10.84 -11.65 -1.28
C PHE A 66 -10.49 -10.38 -2.06
N ARG A 67 -9.52 -9.58 -1.58
CA ARG A 67 -9.05 -8.39 -2.31
C ARG A 67 -8.42 -8.74 -3.64
N ASN A 68 -7.62 -9.80 -3.71
CA ASN A 68 -7.04 -10.29 -4.96
C ASN A 68 -8.13 -10.74 -5.93
N ALA A 69 -9.15 -11.43 -5.43
CA ALA A 69 -10.31 -11.81 -6.25
C ALA A 69 -11.09 -10.60 -6.78
N MET A 70 -11.17 -9.50 -6.02
CA MET A 70 -11.76 -8.23 -6.50
C MET A 70 -10.89 -7.49 -7.53
N ARG A 71 -9.58 -7.75 -7.59
CA ARG A 71 -8.67 -7.15 -8.59
C ARG A 71 -8.80 -7.83 -9.94
N ASN A 72 -9.11 -9.13 -9.96
CA ASN A 72 -9.24 -9.90 -11.20
C ASN A 72 -10.35 -9.32 -12.08
N SER A 73 -9.97 -8.71 -13.20
CA SER A 73 -10.88 -7.99 -14.10
C SER A 73 -11.95 -8.88 -14.77
N ASN A 74 -11.76 -10.20 -14.74
CA ASN A 74 -12.67 -11.20 -15.25
C ASN A 74 -13.13 -12.17 -14.14
N GLY A 75 -13.11 -11.72 -12.89
CA GLY A 75 -13.47 -12.52 -11.72
C GLY A 75 -14.93 -12.40 -11.33
N VAL A 76 -15.31 -13.13 -10.28
CA VAL A 76 -16.66 -13.11 -9.69
C VAL A 76 -17.05 -11.72 -9.20
N TRP A 77 -16.08 -10.95 -8.70
CA TRP A 77 -16.30 -9.68 -8.01
C TRP A 77 -16.00 -8.44 -8.86
N ARG A 78 -15.46 -8.64 -10.07
CA ARG A 78 -15.14 -7.56 -10.98
C ARG A 78 -15.27 -8.02 -12.43
N HIS A 79 -16.05 -7.28 -13.20
CA HIS A 79 -16.20 -7.45 -14.62
C HIS A 79 -16.30 -6.08 -15.29
N ARG A 80 -15.36 -5.76 -16.19
CA ARG A 80 -15.27 -4.43 -16.84
C ARG A 80 -15.29 -3.30 -15.79
N ASP A 81 -16.36 -2.50 -15.83
CA ASP A 81 -16.62 -1.33 -15.00
C ASP A 81 -17.51 -1.63 -13.78
N THR A 82 -18.01 -2.86 -13.66
CA THR A 82 -18.73 -3.33 -12.47
C THR A 82 -17.73 -3.88 -11.48
N TYR A 83 -17.47 -3.14 -10.41
CA TYR A 83 -16.60 -3.52 -9.31
C TYR A 83 -17.14 -3.04 -7.97
N VAL A 84 -16.50 -3.51 -6.90
CA VAL A 84 -16.82 -3.20 -5.52
C VAL A 84 -15.82 -2.20 -4.96
N ILE A 85 -16.30 -1.26 -4.15
CA ILE A 85 -15.48 -0.41 -3.28
C ILE A 85 -15.99 -0.46 -1.84
N THR A 86 -15.10 -0.18 -0.90
CA THR A 86 -15.46 -0.07 0.52
C THR A 86 -15.30 1.35 1.03
N VAL A 87 -16.36 1.86 1.65
CA VAL A 87 -16.42 3.23 2.13
C VAL A 87 -16.64 3.26 3.65
N ASN A 88 -16.06 4.25 4.32
CA ASN A 88 -16.21 4.45 5.76
C ASN A 88 -17.64 4.83 6.06
N ARG A 89 -18.18 4.26 7.13
CA ARG A 89 -19.47 4.69 7.65
C ARG A 89 -19.37 5.81 8.68
N SER A 90 -18.24 5.92 9.40
CA SER A 90 -18.05 6.83 10.55
C SER A 90 -19.35 7.14 11.31
N VAL A 91 -19.81 6.18 12.13
CA VAL A 91 -21.04 6.32 12.90
C VAL A 91 -20.78 7.25 14.09
N GLY A 92 -21.30 8.48 14.02
CA GLY A 92 -21.64 9.29 15.20
C GLY A 92 -20.47 9.92 15.96
N GLY A 93 -20.00 11.08 15.48
CA GLY A 93 -19.58 12.21 16.33
C GLY A 93 -18.31 12.10 17.18
N ALA A 94 -17.80 10.90 17.46
CA ALA A 94 -16.44 10.71 17.95
C ALA A 94 -15.53 10.73 16.73
N ALA A 95 -15.21 11.94 16.27
CA ALA A 95 -14.27 12.17 15.18
C ALA A 95 -13.04 11.29 15.41
N ILE A 96 -12.80 10.34 14.50
CA ILE A 96 -11.54 9.61 14.45
C ILE A 96 -10.49 10.59 13.91
N GLY A 97 -10.14 11.59 14.74
CA GLY A 97 -9.59 12.85 14.29
C GLY A 97 -10.50 13.57 13.27
N ASP A 98 -10.17 14.81 12.91
CA ASP A 98 -10.79 15.49 11.75
C ASP A 98 -10.45 14.82 10.40
N SER A 99 -9.78 13.66 10.39
CA SER A 99 -9.13 13.10 9.21
C SER A 99 -10.03 12.22 8.36
N PHE A 100 -11.04 11.54 8.92
CA PHE A 100 -11.98 10.73 8.13
C PHE A 100 -13.45 10.92 8.57
N GLN A 101 -14.33 11.17 7.60
CA GLN A 101 -15.78 11.29 7.77
C GLN A 101 -16.48 10.22 6.91
N SER A 102 -17.78 10.03 7.13
CA SER A 102 -18.60 9.15 6.29
C SER A 102 -18.40 9.49 4.81
N GLY A 103 -18.25 8.48 3.96
CA GLY A 103 -18.01 8.67 2.52
C GLY A 103 -16.54 8.64 2.07
N ASP A 104 -15.58 8.44 2.97
CA ASP A 104 -14.19 8.20 2.56
C ASP A 104 -13.95 6.75 2.18
N ILE A 105 -13.15 6.51 1.14
CA ILE A 105 -12.67 5.17 0.79
C ILE A 105 -11.72 4.72 1.89
N VAL A 106 -12.11 3.66 2.60
CA VAL A 106 -11.28 3.07 3.67
C VAL A 106 -10.55 1.84 3.19
N PHE A 107 -11.09 1.18 2.16
CA PHE A 107 -10.46 0.01 1.58
C PHE A 107 -10.66 -0.08 0.08
N PHE A 108 -9.53 -0.29 -0.58
CA PHE A 108 -9.33 -0.94 -1.87
C PHE A 108 -10.28 -0.54 -3.01
N HIS A 109 -9.70 0.01 -4.06
CA HIS A 109 -10.40 0.29 -5.30
C HIS A 109 -10.19 -0.85 -6.30
N GLY A 110 -11.26 -1.57 -6.67
CA GLY A 110 -11.24 -2.68 -7.64
C GLY A 110 -10.40 -2.42 -8.90
N LYS A 111 -10.56 -1.23 -9.50
CA LYS A 111 -9.84 -0.77 -10.70
C LYS A 111 -8.47 -0.13 -10.44
N HIS A 112 -8.22 0.38 -9.22
CA HIS A 112 -7.11 1.28 -8.90
C HIS A 112 -6.46 0.86 -7.56
N PRO A 113 -5.79 -0.30 -7.51
CA PRO A 113 -5.25 -0.85 -6.26
C PRO A 113 -4.29 0.09 -5.53
N SER A 114 -3.62 1.00 -6.25
CA SER A 114 -2.74 2.02 -5.68
C SER A 114 -3.47 3.16 -4.95
N SER A 115 -4.76 3.34 -5.22
CA SER A 115 -5.62 4.34 -4.61
C SER A 115 -6.19 3.81 -3.28
N GLY A 116 -5.30 3.61 -2.31
CA GLY A 116 -5.64 3.01 -1.01
C GLY A 116 -6.53 3.88 -0.12
N SER A 117 -6.72 5.15 -0.46
CA SER A 117 -7.50 6.11 0.34
C SER A 117 -7.90 7.32 -0.51
N GLY A 118 -9.16 7.75 -0.44
CA GLY A 118 -9.67 8.95 -1.10
C GLY A 118 -11.01 9.36 -0.55
N SER A 119 -11.53 10.50 -0.96
CA SER A 119 -12.86 10.96 -0.51
C SER A 119 -13.87 10.95 -1.65
N LEU A 120 -14.99 10.26 -1.44
CA LEU A 120 -16.13 10.24 -2.37
C LEU A 120 -17.23 11.23 -1.96
N ARG A 121 -17.01 11.98 -0.88
CA ARG A 121 -18.02 12.85 -0.27
C ARG A 121 -18.52 13.96 -1.18
N ASN A 122 -17.69 14.40 -2.12
CA ASN A 122 -18.04 15.46 -3.06
C ASN A 122 -18.78 14.92 -4.30
N ILE A 123 -19.13 13.64 -4.32
CA ILE A 123 -19.84 13.00 -5.43
C ILE A 123 -21.30 12.81 -5.01
N ALA A 124 -22.22 13.56 -5.64
CA ALA A 124 -23.64 13.62 -5.26
C ALA A 124 -24.35 12.25 -5.23
N ILE A 125 -23.97 11.31 -6.09
CA ILE A 125 -24.53 9.95 -6.06
C ILE A 125 -24.14 9.20 -4.78
N PHE A 126 -22.94 9.42 -4.24
CA PHE A 126 -22.52 8.81 -2.97
C PHE A 126 -23.29 9.36 -1.79
N GLU A 127 -23.47 10.67 -1.70
CA GLU A 127 -24.22 11.27 -0.60
C GLU A 127 -25.63 10.66 -0.49
N ARG A 128 -26.31 10.50 -1.63
CA ARG A 128 -27.62 9.83 -1.71
C ARG A 128 -27.55 8.37 -1.26
N LEU A 129 -26.56 7.62 -1.75
CA LEU A 129 -26.37 6.21 -1.38
C LEU A 129 -26.11 6.03 0.13
N MET A 130 -25.22 6.83 0.72
CA MET A 130 -24.86 6.68 2.13
C MET A 130 -26.04 7.07 3.04
N THR A 131 -26.74 8.17 2.72
CA THR A 131 -27.94 8.61 3.45
C THR A 131 -29.04 7.54 3.41
N GLY A 132 -29.26 6.94 2.24
CA GLY A 132 -30.23 5.86 2.10
C GLY A 132 -29.81 4.60 2.86
N ALA A 133 -28.55 4.18 2.73
CA ALA A 133 -28.03 3.00 3.40
C ALA A 133 -28.09 3.12 4.93
N ASP A 134 -27.90 4.32 5.49
CA ASP A 134 -28.08 4.56 6.93
C ASP A 134 -29.51 4.31 7.43
N GLY A 135 -30.51 4.67 6.62
CA GLY A 135 -31.92 4.43 6.94
C GLY A 135 -32.37 2.99 6.71
N ALA A 136 -31.73 2.27 5.77
CA ALA A 136 -32.12 0.93 5.36
C ALA A 136 -31.50 -0.19 6.22
N GLY A 137 -30.43 0.11 6.96
CA GLY A 137 -29.73 -0.87 7.79
C GLY A 137 -29.08 -1.97 6.93
N GLU A 138 -29.63 -3.17 7.00
CA GLU A 138 -29.14 -4.36 6.30
C GLU A 138 -29.62 -4.48 4.84
N GLU A 139 -30.64 -3.71 4.48
CA GLU A 139 -31.14 -3.70 3.09
C GLU A 139 -30.22 -2.89 2.18
N ALA A 140 -30.01 -3.40 0.96
CA ALA A 140 -29.25 -2.69 -0.06
C ALA A 140 -30.09 -1.55 -0.66
N VAL A 141 -29.47 -0.38 -0.79
CA VAL A 141 -30.05 0.83 -1.40
C VAL A 141 -29.40 1.07 -2.74
N CYS A 142 -30.22 1.27 -3.77
CA CYS A 142 -29.75 1.52 -5.12
C CYS A 142 -30.19 2.91 -5.60
N VAL A 143 -29.30 3.57 -6.34
CA VAL A 143 -29.56 4.86 -6.98
C VAL A 143 -29.31 4.69 -8.48
N GLN A 144 -30.24 5.20 -9.28
CA GLN A 144 -30.09 5.27 -10.73
C GLN A 144 -29.28 6.52 -11.09
N ALA A 145 -28.32 6.38 -12.01
CA ALA A 145 -27.60 7.51 -12.60
C ALA A 145 -28.54 8.28 -13.55
N GLN A 146 -29.03 9.46 -13.14
CA GLN A 146 -30.13 10.15 -13.86
C GLN A 146 -29.68 11.25 -14.83
N ASN A 147 -28.45 11.76 -14.73
CA ASN A 147 -27.94 12.83 -15.58
C ASN A 147 -26.69 12.39 -16.38
N ILE A 148 -26.33 13.11 -17.44
CA ILE A 148 -25.20 12.76 -18.33
C ILE A 148 -23.87 12.70 -17.57
N GLU A 149 -23.70 13.55 -16.56
CA GLU A 149 -22.51 13.54 -15.70
C GLU A 149 -22.45 12.29 -14.81
N GLU A 150 -23.61 11.77 -14.40
CA GLU A 150 -23.77 10.56 -13.59
C GLU A 150 -23.83 9.27 -14.42
N GLN A 151 -24.26 9.33 -15.69
CA GLN A 151 -24.32 8.18 -16.61
C GLN A 151 -22.93 7.57 -16.88
N LYS A 152 -21.86 8.25 -16.45
CA LYS A 152 -20.51 7.69 -16.35
C LYS A 152 -20.41 6.54 -15.35
N TYR A 153 -21.23 6.52 -14.30
CA TYR A 153 -21.16 5.61 -13.15
C TYR A 153 -22.14 4.43 -13.26
N GLY A 154 -22.18 3.70 -14.38
CA GLY A 154 -23.15 2.60 -14.59
C GLY A 154 -24.62 3.06 -14.53
N ASN A 155 -25.59 2.21 -14.89
CA ASN A 155 -27.00 2.62 -14.80
C ASN A 155 -27.54 2.55 -13.37
N HIS A 156 -27.00 1.63 -12.56
CA HIS A 156 -27.39 1.44 -11.17
C HIS A 156 -26.14 1.29 -10.29
N VAL A 157 -26.11 2.07 -9.21
CA VAL A 157 -25.11 1.94 -8.13
C VAL A 157 -25.85 1.52 -6.88
N CYS A 158 -25.38 0.48 -6.20
CA CYS A 158 -26.00 -0.01 -4.97
C CYS A 158 -25.01 0.01 -3.81
N ALA A 159 -25.51 0.29 -2.60
CA ALA A 159 -24.75 0.30 -1.36
C ALA A 159 -25.47 -0.51 -0.28
N VAL A 160 -24.71 -1.21 0.54
CA VAL A 160 -25.24 -1.93 1.72
C VAL A 160 -24.29 -1.76 2.90
N GLN A 161 -24.84 -1.68 4.12
CA GLN A 161 -24.02 -1.76 5.32
C GLN A 161 -23.46 -3.16 5.46
N THR A 162 -22.19 -3.27 5.80
CA THR A 162 -21.51 -4.55 6.00
C THR A 162 -20.77 -4.51 7.32
N ALA A 163 -21.03 -5.51 8.17
CA ALA A 163 -20.23 -5.73 9.36
C ALA A 163 -18.91 -6.39 8.95
N VAL A 164 -17.79 -5.79 9.36
CA VAL A 164 -16.45 -6.31 9.08
C VAL A 164 -15.70 -6.37 10.38
N THR A 165 -15.20 -7.55 10.71
CA THR A 165 -14.25 -7.72 11.81
C THR A 165 -12.90 -7.15 11.35
N SER A 166 -12.35 -6.16 12.05
CA SER A 166 -11.00 -5.68 11.78
C SER A 166 -9.96 -6.75 12.12
N GLN A 167 -8.72 -6.51 11.70
CA GLN A 167 -7.57 -7.31 12.11
C GLN A 167 -7.42 -7.39 13.64
N THR A 168 -7.93 -6.39 14.36
CA THR A 168 -7.90 -6.28 15.82
C THR A 168 -9.14 -6.90 16.49
N GLY A 169 -9.97 -7.65 15.75
CA GLY A 169 -11.22 -8.21 16.26
C GLY A 169 -12.38 -7.21 16.43
N ALA A 170 -12.15 -5.91 16.23
CA ALA A 170 -13.19 -4.90 16.39
C ALA A 170 -14.20 -4.96 15.23
N GLN A 171 -15.48 -5.09 15.55
CA GLN A 171 -16.53 -5.01 14.55
C GLN A 171 -16.67 -3.56 14.07
N ASN A 172 -16.51 -3.37 12.78
CA ASN A 172 -16.66 -2.11 12.10
C ASN A 172 -17.78 -2.21 11.08
N ILE A 173 -18.63 -1.21 11.04
CA ILE A 173 -19.60 -1.11 9.96
C ILE A 173 -18.97 -0.27 8.85
N VAL A 174 -18.92 -0.83 7.65
CA VAL A 174 -18.52 -0.14 6.43
C VAL A 174 -19.69 -0.14 5.45
N TYR A 175 -19.59 0.67 4.41
CA TYR A 175 -20.46 0.50 3.25
C TYR A 175 -19.71 -0.28 2.17
N THR A 176 -20.38 -1.31 1.66
CA THR A 176 -19.98 -2.01 0.44
C THR A 176 -20.78 -1.41 -0.71
N VAL A 177 -20.11 -0.85 -1.71
CA VAL A 177 -20.74 -0.18 -2.85
C VAL A 177 -20.34 -0.87 -4.15
N ALA A 178 -21.30 -1.14 -5.02
CA ALA A 178 -21.11 -1.81 -6.30
C ALA A 178 -21.71 -1.02 -7.46
N GLY A 179 -21.11 -1.15 -8.65
CA GLY A 179 -21.58 -0.51 -9.88
C GLY A 179 -21.05 0.92 -10.09
N PHE A 180 -20.21 1.43 -9.19
CA PHE A 180 -19.65 2.76 -9.29
C PHE A 180 -18.42 2.79 -10.22
N ASN A 181 -18.56 3.27 -11.46
CA ASN A 181 -17.46 3.40 -12.42
C ASN A 181 -16.96 4.84 -12.53
N HIS A 182 -15.80 5.15 -11.95
CA HIS A 182 -15.19 6.48 -12.07
C HIS A 182 -13.79 6.41 -12.68
N GLU A 183 -13.33 7.58 -13.12
CA GLU A 183 -11.94 7.79 -13.48
C GLU A 183 -11.12 8.27 -12.26
N PRO A 184 -9.85 7.86 -12.09
CA PRO A 184 -9.01 8.24 -10.95
C PRO A 184 -8.97 9.74 -10.65
N GLY A 185 -9.03 10.57 -11.69
CA GLY A 185 -8.98 12.03 -11.55
C GLY A 185 -10.24 12.65 -10.92
N GLU A 186 -11.33 11.89 -10.84
CA GLU A 186 -12.61 12.34 -10.26
C GLU A 186 -12.67 12.11 -8.74
N VAL A 187 -11.79 11.25 -8.19
CA VAL A 187 -11.70 11.01 -6.75
C VAL A 187 -10.57 11.81 -6.16
N ASP A 188 -10.92 12.60 -5.14
CA ASP A 188 -9.96 13.39 -4.41
C ASP A 188 -9.17 12.49 -3.44
N PHE A 189 -8.07 11.95 -3.94
CA PHE A 189 -7.09 11.20 -3.15
C PHE A 189 -6.16 12.11 -2.33
N SER A 190 -6.23 13.44 -2.49
CA SER A 190 -5.30 14.41 -1.88
C SER A 190 -5.63 14.79 -0.43
N LYS A 191 -6.74 14.28 0.13
CA LYS A 191 -7.28 14.72 1.41
C LYS A 191 -6.89 13.91 2.65
N VAL A 192 -6.03 12.91 2.52
CA VAL A 192 -5.52 12.22 3.73
C VAL A 192 -4.55 13.16 4.44
N ARG A 193 -5.01 13.78 5.53
CA ARG A 193 -4.13 14.54 6.41
C ARG A 193 -3.18 13.58 7.09
N CYS A 194 -1.90 13.67 6.75
CA CYS A 194 -0.86 12.96 7.44
C CYS A 194 -0.67 13.52 8.84
N PRO A 195 -0.42 12.67 9.86
CA PRO A 195 -0.03 13.14 11.18
C PRO A 195 1.11 14.15 11.03
N ASP A 196 0.93 15.34 11.60
CA ASP A 196 1.99 16.34 11.62
C ASP A 196 3.06 15.89 12.62
N LEU A 197 4.10 15.26 12.09
CA LEU A 197 5.28 14.90 12.84
C LEU A 197 6.11 16.19 12.92
N GLY A 198 5.75 17.03 13.89
CA GLY A 198 6.39 18.32 14.09
C GLY A 198 7.92 18.18 14.15
N PRO A 199 8.67 19.27 13.92
CA PRO A 199 10.12 19.23 13.77
C PRO A 199 10.89 18.65 14.98
N GLY A 200 10.25 18.55 16.16
CA GLY A 200 10.82 17.87 17.33
C GLY A 200 10.74 16.34 17.27
N TYR A 201 9.83 15.75 16.49
CA TYR A 201 9.67 14.29 16.49
C TYR A 201 10.93 13.55 16.01
N PHE A 202 11.67 14.10 15.05
CA PHE A 202 12.89 13.48 14.52
C PHE A 202 14.15 14.09 15.13
N GLY A 203 15.17 13.26 15.35
CA GLY A 203 16.40 13.66 16.03
C GLY A 203 16.30 13.70 17.56
N GLU A 204 15.11 13.45 18.12
CA GLU A 204 14.92 13.15 19.54
C GLU A 204 15.19 11.66 19.84
N THR A 205 15.54 11.37 21.09
CA THR A 205 15.70 9.98 21.57
C THR A 205 14.34 9.38 21.90
N GLY A 206 14.01 8.25 21.26
CA GLY A 206 12.96 7.33 21.70
C GLY A 206 13.49 6.36 22.77
N THR A 207 12.58 5.63 23.42
CA THR A 207 12.93 4.61 24.43
C THR A 207 12.22 3.29 24.11
N ARG A 208 12.96 2.18 24.08
CA ARG A 208 12.46 0.82 23.83
C ARG A 208 11.63 0.28 25.02
N PRO A 209 10.74 -0.70 24.78
CA PRO A 209 10.35 -1.66 25.81
C PRO A 209 11.63 -2.34 26.35
N GLY A 210 12.04 -2.00 27.58
CA GLY A 210 13.33 -2.42 28.15
C GLY A 210 14.30 -1.28 28.48
N GLY A 211 13.97 -0.04 28.09
CA GLY A 211 14.66 1.18 28.55
C GLY A 211 15.86 1.63 27.70
N GLU A 212 16.18 0.92 26.62
CA GLU A 212 17.25 1.32 25.70
C GLU A 212 16.81 2.52 24.85
N SER A 213 17.69 3.51 24.66
CA SER A 213 17.41 4.69 23.86
C SER A 213 17.80 4.49 22.39
N PHE A 214 17.01 5.01 21.45
CA PHE A 214 17.37 5.07 20.03
C PHE A 214 17.12 6.46 19.46
N THR A 215 17.78 6.83 18.36
CA THR A 215 17.56 8.14 17.73
C THR A 215 16.45 8.03 16.69
N ARG A 216 15.41 8.86 16.81
CA ARG A 216 14.34 8.87 15.80
C ARG A 216 14.86 9.37 14.46
N THR A 217 14.96 8.46 13.49
CA THR A 217 15.65 8.68 12.23
C THR A 217 14.65 8.74 11.07
N ARG A 218 14.83 9.73 10.19
CA ARG A 218 14.05 9.88 8.95
C ARG A 218 14.65 9.06 7.82
N ALA A 219 13.86 8.73 6.80
CA ALA A 219 14.35 8.04 5.60
C ALA A 219 15.51 8.77 4.91
N ASP A 220 15.47 10.11 4.86
CA ASP A 220 16.54 10.92 4.27
C ASP A 220 17.78 11.04 5.16
N MET A 221 17.76 10.53 6.40
CA MET A 221 18.89 10.50 7.32
C MET A 221 19.61 9.14 7.34
N VAL A 222 19.06 8.10 6.72
CA VAL A 222 19.69 6.77 6.68
C VAL A 222 20.93 6.78 5.78
N ARG A 223 22.07 6.32 6.31
CA ARG A 223 23.38 6.31 5.62
C ARG A 223 24.16 5.00 5.77
N ASP A 224 23.86 4.22 6.79
CA ASP A 224 24.59 3.03 7.23
C ASP A 224 23.63 2.07 7.96
N GLU A 225 24.17 0.95 8.46
CA GLU A 225 23.38 -0.07 9.15
C GLU A 225 22.75 0.45 10.45
N GLU A 226 23.49 1.23 11.24
CA GLU A 226 23.03 1.81 12.50
C GLU A 226 21.84 2.76 12.28
N SER A 227 21.98 3.70 11.34
CA SER A 227 20.87 4.61 10.99
C SER A 227 19.69 3.92 10.30
N LEU A 228 19.91 2.77 9.64
CA LEU A 228 18.83 1.95 9.07
C LEU A 228 18.03 1.25 10.16
N GLU A 229 18.70 0.66 11.14
CA GLU A 229 18.09 0.07 12.33
C GLU A 229 17.26 1.13 13.08
N ASP A 230 17.85 2.29 13.38
CA ASP A 230 17.17 3.41 14.03
C ASP A 230 15.93 3.86 13.25
N TYR A 231 16.00 3.92 11.92
CA TYR A 231 14.86 4.27 11.07
C TYR A 231 13.74 3.23 11.17
N VAL A 232 14.05 1.93 11.10
CA VAL A 232 13.03 0.87 11.22
C VAL A 232 12.38 0.90 12.61
N LYS A 233 13.17 1.12 13.67
CA LYS A 233 12.65 1.29 15.04
C LYS A 233 11.79 2.54 15.20
N THR A 234 12.14 3.63 14.52
CA THR A 234 11.31 4.85 14.45
C THR A 234 9.97 4.59 13.76
N VAL A 235 9.98 3.80 12.69
CA VAL A 235 8.75 3.40 11.97
C VAL A 235 7.87 2.53 12.86
N GLU A 236 8.45 1.56 13.58
CA GLU A 236 7.74 0.71 14.52
C GLU A 236 7.06 1.53 15.63
N GLU A 237 7.81 2.41 16.31
CA GLU A 237 7.28 3.27 17.37
C GLU A 237 6.15 4.16 16.85
N HIS A 238 6.31 4.71 15.64
CA HIS A 238 5.27 5.50 15.00
C HIS A 238 4.00 4.67 14.77
N ILE A 239 4.11 3.51 14.13
CA ILE A 239 2.96 2.66 13.84
C ILE A 239 2.28 2.26 15.16
N ALA A 240 3.03 1.73 16.13
CA ALA A 240 2.49 1.32 17.42
C ALA A 240 1.77 2.48 18.12
N ARG A 241 2.34 3.69 18.11
CA ARG A 241 1.70 4.88 18.69
C ARG A 241 0.42 5.27 17.98
N GLU A 242 0.40 5.30 16.65
CA GLU A 242 -0.80 5.68 15.90
C GLU A 242 -1.91 4.61 16.03
N LEU A 243 -1.55 3.33 16.12
CA LEU A 243 -2.48 2.22 16.28
C LEU A 243 -3.02 2.08 17.71
N ALA A 244 -2.21 2.35 18.74
CA ALA A 244 -2.68 2.39 20.12
C ALA A 244 -3.65 3.55 20.38
N GLY A 245 -3.56 4.62 19.57
CA GLY A 245 -4.24 5.88 19.82
C GLY A 245 -3.63 6.62 21.02
N VAL A 246 -4.07 7.85 21.24
CA VAL A 246 -3.69 8.62 22.43
C VAL A 246 -4.81 8.46 23.46
N PRO A 247 -4.51 8.07 24.72
CA PRO A 247 -5.51 7.98 25.77
C PRO A 247 -6.36 9.26 25.90
N ALA A 248 -7.67 9.08 26.11
CA ALA A 248 -8.65 10.17 26.23
C ALA A 248 -8.29 11.21 27.32
N ASP A 249 -7.55 10.79 28.34
CA ASP A 249 -7.10 11.59 29.47
C ASP A 249 -5.77 12.33 29.24
N SER A 250 -5.14 12.16 28.07
CA SER A 250 -3.99 12.97 27.70
C SER A 250 -4.36 14.46 27.64
N ALA A 251 -3.44 15.34 28.08
CA ALA A 251 -3.64 16.79 28.04
C ALA A 251 -3.88 17.35 26.62
N GLN A 252 -3.66 16.52 25.59
CA GLN A 252 -3.82 16.85 24.18
C GLN A 252 -5.22 16.49 23.64
N GLY A 253 -6.09 15.89 24.46
CA GLY A 253 -7.37 15.32 24.03
C GLY A 253 -7.10 14.04 23.26
N GLY A 254 -7.44 12.88 23.85
CA GLY A 254 -7.09 11.61 23.22
C GLY A 254 -7.60 11.48 21.79
N PHE A 255 -6.76 10.88 20.94
CA PHE A 255 -7.09 10.55 19.57
C PHE A 255 -7.41 9.07 19.52
N PRO A 256 -8.52 8.66 18.90
CA PRO A 256 -8.78 7.24 18.72
C PRO A 256 -7.73 6.61 17.80
N PRO A 257 -7.50 5.29 17.94
CA PRO A 257 -6.66 4.50 17.04
C PRO A 257 -6.85 4.85 15.57
N VAL A 258 -5.76 5.22 14.91
CA VAL A 258 -5.74 5.39 13.45
C VAL A 258 -5.63 4.00 12.85
N ARG A 259 -6.29 3.74 11.72
CA ARG A 259 -6.13 2.47 11.01
C ARG A 259 -4.85 2.52 10.18
N MET A 260 -4.10 1.42 10.13
CA MET A 260 -2.89 1.33 9.29
C MET A 260 -3.13 1.75 7.84
N THR A 261 -4.27 1.36 7.24
CA THR A 261 -4.62 1.75 5.86
C THR A 261 -4.74 3.26 5.65
N GLN A 262 -5.05 4.02 6.71
CA GLN A 262 -5.16 5.48 6.66
C GLN A 262 -3.78 6.15 6.61
N LEU A 263 -2.73 5.51 7.11
CA LEU A 263 -1.38 6.06 7.16
C LEU A 263 -0.54 5.69 5.94
N MET A 264 -0.91 4.62 5.21
CA MET A 264 -0.19 4.16 4.02
C MET A 264 0.09 5.25 2.97
N PRO A 265 -0.83 6.19 2.65
CA PRO A 265 -0.54 7.27 1.72
C PRO A 265 0.56 8.19 2.23
N CYS A 266 0.54 8.51 3.53
CA CYS A 266 1.52 9.34 4.21
C CYS A 266 2.90 8.70 4.24
N TRP A 267 2.94 7.39 4.45
CA TRP A 267 4.18 6.62 4.39
C TRP A 267 4.77 6.51 2.97
N ARG A 268 3.94 6.71 1.94
CA ARG A 268 4.37 6.71 0.53
C ARG A 268 4.77 8.08 -0.01
N ASP A 269 4.42 9.16 0.70
CA ASP A 269 4.75 10.51 0.29
C ASP A 269 6.27 10.67 0.15
N LYS A 270 6.71 10.98 -1.08
CA LYS A 270 8.13 11.16 -1.41
C LYS A 270 8.76 12.38 -0.72
N THR A 271 7.94 13.29 -0.22
CA THR A 271 8.36 14.46 0.56
C THR A 271 8.26 14.23 2.07
N GLY A 272 7.62 13.13 2.47
CA GLY A 272 7.43 12.74 3.86
C GLY A 272 8.72 12.17 4.48
N PRO A 273 8.75 12.06 5.82
CA PRO A 273 9.92 11.54 6.52
C PRO A 273 10.09 10.03 6.38
N TRP A 274 9.07 9.35 5.86
CA TRP A 274 8.97 7.90 5.75
C TRP A 274 9.56 7.34 4.46
N ARG A 275 9.81 8.19 3.46
CA ARG A 275 10.34 7.76 2.18
C ARG A 275 11.31 8.80 1.64
N SER A 276 12.50 8.37 1.25
CA SER A 276 13.49 9.22 0.59
C SER A 276 14.35 8.39 -0.36
N GLY A 277 14.25 8.68 -1.65
CA GLY A 277 14.92 7.89 -2.70
C GLY A 277 14.59 6.40 -2.56
N SER A 278 15.64 5.61 -2.30
CA SER A 278 15.59 4.15 -2.14
C SER A 278 15.28 3.67 -0.73
N ILE A 279 15.18 4.60 0.24
CA ILE A 279 14.85 4.29 1.63
C ILE A 279 13.33 4.39 1.80
N TYR A 280 12.72 3.24 2.10
CA TYR A 280 11.30 3.06 2.39
C TYR A 280 11.15 1.75 3.16
N PHE A 281 10.06 1.61 3.90
CA PHE A 281 9.78 0.39 4.64
C PHE A 281 8.68 -0.46 3.98
N PHE A 282 8.59 -1.70 4.43
CA PHE A 282 7.58 -2.68 4.06
C PHE A 282 7.10 -3.44 5.29
N ILE A 283 5.87 -3.95 5.23
CA ILE A 283 5.24 -4.74 6.30
C ILE A 283 4.71 -6.02 5.68
N PHE A 284 5.02 -7.17 6.27
CA PHE A 284 4.48 -8.48 5.88
C PHE A 284 3.79 -9.15 7.07
N THR A 285 2.85 -10.05 6.81
CA THR A 285 2.34 -10.97 7.83
C THR A 285 3.41 -12.00 8.21
N TYR A 286 3.50 -12.34 9.50
CA TYR A 286 4.27 -13.49 9.96
C TYR A 286 3.41 -14.78 9.91
N THR A 287 2.78 -15.04 8.76
CA THR A 287 2.01 -16.27 8.46
C THR A 287 2.71 -17.07 7.38
N ASP A 288 2.32 -18.33 7.13
CA ASP A 288 2.94 -19.16 6.09
C ASP A 288 2.84 -18.53 4.68
N LYS A 289 1.72 -17.83 4.40
CA LYS A 289 1.47 -17.13 3.13
C LYS A 289 2.24 -15.81 2.98
N ARG A 290 2.71 -15.21 4.08
CA ARG A 290 3.56 -14.00 4.12
C ARG A 290 3.04 -12.88 3.20
N PHE A 291 1.80 -12.45 3.39
CA PHE A 291 1.25 -11.39 2.55
C PHE A 291 1.93 -10.05 2.84
N ALA A 292 2.27 -9.34 1.78
CA ALA A 292 2.72 -7.96 1.85
C ALA A 292 1.56 -7.04 2.21
N ILE A 293 1.56 -6.50 3.42
CA ILE A 293 0.55 -5.56 3.88
C ILE A 293 0.86 -4.16 3.36
N PHE A 294 2.13 -3.77 3.41
CA PHE A 294 2.58 -2.46 2.99
C PHE A 294 3.92 -2.53 2.26
N ASN A 295 4.05 -1.69 1.24
CA ASN A 295 5.30 -1.40 0.58
C ASN A 295 5.32 0.10 0.25
N GLY A 296 6.31 0.81 0.79
CA GLY A 296 6.45 2.26 0.64
C GLY A 296 6.83 2.71 -0.77
N HIS A 297 7.37 1.80 -1.59
CA HIS A 297 7.72 2.09 -2.98
C HIS A 297 6.61 1.66 -3.95
N ASN A 298 6.21 0.38 -3.91
CA ASN A 298 5.31 -0.23 -4.89
C ASN A 298 3.98 -0.66 -4.25
N PRO A 299 2.87 0.07 -4.42
CA PRO A 299 1.57 -0.33 -3.90
C PRO A 299 1.01 -1.59 -4.57
N ALA A 300 1.44 -1.95 -5.78
CA ALA A 300 0.94 -3.14 -6.47
C ALA A 300 1.39 -4.44 -5.79
N SER A 301 2.46 -4.41 -4.99
CA SER A 301 2.88 -5.56 -4.19
C SER A 301 2.02 -5.75 -2.94
N GLN A 302 1.01 -4.91 -2.67
CA GLN A 302 0.14 -5.13 -1.51
C GLN A 302 -0.79 -6.30 -1.75
N ASP A 303 -1.05 -7.09 -0.70
CA ASP A 303 -1.90 -8.28 -0.69
C ASP A 303 -1.37 -9.42 -1.58
N THR A 304 -0.14 -9.32 -2.08
CA THR A 304 0.54 -10.41 -2.78
C THR A 304 1.34 -11.22 -1.77
N ALA A 305 1.34 -12.54 -1.93
CA ALA A 305 2.20 -13.41 -1.16
C ALA A 305 3.67 -13.02 -1.42
N PHE A 306 4.45 -12.86 -0.36
CA PHE A 306 5.85 -12.49 -0.46
C PHE A 306 6.66 -13.74 -0.81
N HIS A 307 6.72 -14.05 -2.10
CA HIS A 307 7.53 -15.13 -2.67
C HIS A 307 8.47 -14.51 -3.71
N VAL A 308 9.39 -13.68 -3.23
CA VAL A 308 10.39 -13.07 -4.13
C VAL A 308 11.67 -13.90 -4.07
N ILE A 309 12.04 -14.45 -5.21
CA ILE A 309 13.33 -15.05 -5.48
C ILE A 309 14.18 -13.97 -6.13
N ASP A 310 15.37 -13.69 -5.61
CA ASP A 310 16.27 -12.70 -6.21
C ASP A 310 17.08 -13.29 -7.39
N ASP A 311 17.87 -12.46 -8.07
CA ASP A 311 18.69 -12.87 -9.22
C ASP A 311 19.74 -13.96 -8.89
N ASN A 312 20.05 -14.18 -7.62
CA ASN A 312 20.95 -15.25 -7.17
C ASN A 312 20.19 -16.52 -6.77
N GLY A 313 18.87 -16.58 -6.96
CA GLY A 313 18.04 -17.70 -6.52
C GLY A 313 17.69 -17.68 -5.03
N LEU A 314 17.99 -16.59 -4.30
CA LEU A 314 17.66 -16.48 -2.89
C LEU A 314 16.16 -16.20 -2.73
N ASN A 315 15.42 -17.12 -2.10
CA ASN A 315 14.08 -16.83 -1.63
C ASN A 315 14.15 -15.85 -0.44
N ILE A 316 13.97 -14.56 -0.71
CA ILE A 316 14.15 -13.47 0.26
C ILE A 316 13.21 -13.68 1.45
N ALA A 317 11.95 -14.06 1.20
CA ALA A 317 10.96 -14.25 2.23
C ALA A 317 11.32 -15.36 3.21
N ARG A 318 11.90 -16.47 2.71
CA ARG A 318 12.41 -17.55 3.56
C ARG A 318 13.65 -17.08 4.32
N ALA A 319 14.59 -16.41 3.65
CA ALA A 319 15.82 -15.91 4.27
C ALA A 319 15.55 -14.92 5.41
N VAL A 320 14.55 -14.04 5.25
CA VAL A 320 14.10 -13.14 6.32
C VAL A 320 13.58 -13.93 7.53
N LEU A 321 12.75 -14.95 7.33
CA LEU A 321 12.28 -15.78 8.43
C LEU A 321 13.41 -16.53 9.14
N GLU A 322 14.36 -17.08 8.37
CA GLU A 322 15.53 -17.75 8.93
C GLU A 322 16.38 -16.78 9.76
N GLU A 323 16.55 -15.54 9.30
CA GLU A 323 17.22 -14.48 10.05
C GLU A 323 16.50 -14.18 11.36
N LEU A 324 15.18 -13.91 11.32
CA LEU A 324 14.38 -13.55 12.49
C LEU A 324 14.22 -14.68 13.51
N ARG A 325 14.45 -15.94 13.11
CA ARG A 325 14.37 -17.14 13.97
C ARG A 325 15.69 -17.51 14.62
N LYS A 326 16.79 -16.84 14.30
CA LYS A 326 18.07 -17.08 14.96
C LYS A 326 17.92 -16.87 16.46
N GLN A 327 18.47 -17.81 17.23
CA GLN A 327 18.56 -17.70 18.69
C GLN A 327 19.90 -17.05 19.06
N ASP A 328 20.08 -15.80 18.66
CA ASP A 328 21.24 -14.99 19.00
C ASP A 328 20.90 -13.97 20.10
N ASP A 329 21.74 -12.95 20.26
CA ASP A 329 21.57 -11.92 21.29
C ASP A 329 20.39 -10.97 20.99
N THR A 330 19.86 -10.97 19.76
CA THR A 330 18.78 -10.10 19.28
C THR A 330 17.69 -10.92 18.57
N PRO A 331 17.03 -11.87 19.26
CA PRO A 331 16.04 -12.73 18.65
C PRO A 331 14.88 -11.88 18.09
N GLY A 332 14.45 -12.19 16.86
CA GLY A 332 13.37 -11.46 16.20
C GLY A 332 13.80 -10.18 15.50
N GLU A 333 15.10 -9.87 15.37
CA GLU A 333 15.60 -8.82 14.48
C GLU A 333 16.91 -9.24 13.79
N GLY A 334 17.24 -8.62 12.65
CA GLY A 334 18.50 -8.94 11.98
C GLY A 334 18.71 -8.29 10.61
N PHE A 335 19.94 -8.41 10.11
CA PHE A 335 20.34 -7.90 8.80
C PHE A 335 20.44 -9.01 7.76
N LEU A 336 19.90 -8.75 6.56
CA LEU A 336 19.99 -9.65 5.42
C LEU A 336 20.52 -8.90 4.19
N THR A 337 21.34 -9.56 3.38
CA THR A 337 21.81 -9.05 2.09
C THR A 337 21.20 -9.85 0.96
N TYR A 338 20.59 -9.17 0.00
CA TYR A 338 19.84 -9.76 -1.10
C TYR A 338 19.82 -8.81 -2.31
N LEU A 339 19.40 -9.28 -3.48
CA LEU A 339 19.23 -8.42 -4.65
C LEU A 339 17.79 -7.89 -4.76
N TRP A 340 17.61 -6.61 -5.09
CA TRP A 340 16.30 -5.95 -5.16
C TRP A 340 16.33 -4.67 -6.02
N ASP A 341 15.22 -4.34 -6.70
CA ASP A 341 15.12 -3.13 -7.55
C ASP A 341 15.41 -1.86 -6.73
N ASP A 342 16.41 -1.07 -7.14
CA ASP A 342 16.70 0.25 -6.59
C ASP A 342 15.81 1.29 -7.30
N PRO A 343 14.77 1.82 -6.62
CA PRO A 343 13.85 2.76 -7.25
C PRO A 343 14.45 4.13 -7.57
N SER A 344 15.73 4.34 -7.26
CA SER A 344 16.48 5.54 -7.65
C SER A 344 17.29 5.37 -8.93
N VAL A 345 17.36 4.15 -9.48
CA VAL A 345 18.14 3.81 -10.67
C VAL A 345 17.18 3.43 -11.79
N ASP A 346 16.94 4.36 -12.73
CA ASP A 346 16.11 4.05 -13.88
C ASP A 346 16.69 2.90 -14.71
N GLY A 347 15.89 1.85 -14.93
CA GLY A 347 16.24 0.70 -15.77
C GLY A 347 17.07 -0.39 -15.11
N ASP A 348 17.26 -0.35 -13.79
CA ASP A 348 17.76 -1.53 -13.05
C ASP A 348 16.69 -2.63 -12.88
N GLU A 349 15.44 -2.28 -13.20
CA GLU A 349 14.33 -3.19 -13.45
C GLU A 349 14.64 -4.01 -14.72
N VAL A 350 15.19 -5.22 -14.56
CA VAL A 350 15.25 -6.23 -15.63
C VAL A 350 13.84 -6.71 -15.92
N LEU A 351 13.09 -6.00 -16.77
CA LEU A 351 11.77 -6.44 -17.21
C LEU A 351 11.85 -7.93 -17.56
N CYS A 352 11.10 -8.77 -16.83
CA CYS A 352 10.81 -10.11 -17.29
C CYS A 352 10.17 -9.90 -18.65
N ARG A 353 10.99 -10.02 -19.71
CA ARG A 353 10.51 -9.93 -21.07
C ARG A 353 9.35 -10.91 -21.12
N GLU A 354 8.24 -10.47 -21.68
CA GLU A 354 7.28 -11.37 -22.30
C GLU A 354 8.03 -12.15 -23.40
N THR A 355 8.95 -13.04 -23.03
CA THR A 355 9.52 -14.01 -23.94
C THR A 355 8.35 -14.89 -24.25
N GLY A 356 7.76 -14.62 -25.41
CA GLY A 356 6.57 -15.28 -25.90
C GLY A 356 6.61 -16.76 -25.57
N PHE A 357 5.50 -17.20 -24.99
CA PHE A 357 5.12 -18.59 -24.88
C PHE A 357 5.45 -19.29 -26.22
N VAL A 358 6.55 -20.02 -26.26
CA VAL A 358 6.71 -21.08 -27.25
C VAL A 358 6.01 -22.25 -26.59
N PRO A 359 4.77 -22.61 -27.01
CA PRO A 359 4.21 -23.87 -26.55
C PRO A 359 5.18 -24.94 -27.04
N VAL A 360 5.96 -25.51 -26.13
CA VAL A 360 6.66 -26.74 -26.41
C VAL A 360 5.54 -27.76 -26.64
N ALA A 361 5.31 -28.07 -27.90
CA ALA A 361 4.47 -29.20 -28.25
C ALA A 361 5.07 -30.43 -27.53
N SER A 362 4.26 -31.04 -26.67
CA SER A 362 4.46 -32.39 -26.12
C SER A 362 4.72 -33.40 -27.26
N PRO A 363 5.08 -34.68 -27.01
CA PRO A 363 5.23 -35.39 -25.73
C PRO A 363 6.52 -36.25 -25.67
N LEU A 364 6.81 -36.89 -24.53
CA LEU A 364 7.13 -38.33 -24.46
C LEU A 364 7.41 -38.74 -23.01
N GLU A 365 6.80 -39.87 -22.67
CA GLU A 365 7.00 -40.69 -21.49
C GLU A 365 8.50 -41.06 -21.37
N ASP A 366 9.13 -40.82 -20.22
CA ASP A 366 10.12 -41.76 -19.68
C ASP A 366 10.35 -41.56 -18.18
N GLU A 367 10.55 -42.69 -17.50
CA GLU A 367 10.51 -42.86 -16.06
C GLU A 367 11.80 -42.41 -15.36
N GLY A 368 11.66 -41.84 -14.16
CA GLY A 368 12.67 -41.90 -13.11
C GLY A 368 13.91 -41.02 -13.30
N GLY A 369 13.84 -39.77 -12.83
CA GLY A 369 15.00 -38.90 -12.68
C GLY A 369 14.77 -37.88 -11.57
N ASP A 370 15.76 -37.73 -10.69
CA ASP A 370 15.74 -36.95 -9.46
C ASP A 370 15.17 -35.52 -9.64
N GLU A 371 14.28 -35.15 -8.71
CA GLU A 371 13.62 -33.85 -8.60
C GLU A 371 14.62 -32.76 -8.16
N ASP A 372 15.43 -32.24 -9.08
CA ASP A 372 16.24 -31.02 -8.87
C ASP A 372 16.44 -30.21 -10.17
N GLU A 373 15.46 -30.22 -11.09
CA GLU A 373 15.42 -29.23 -12.17
C GLU A 373 14.81 -27.91 -11.66
N GLN A 374 15.67 -27.00 -11.22
CA GLN A 374 15.34 -25.58 -11.05
C GLN A 374 15.09 -24.93 -12.42
N MET A 375 13.92 -25.19 -13.00
CA MET A 375 13.36 -24.30 -14.01
C MET A 375 12.79 -23.08 -13.30
N LEU A 376 13.29 -21.90 -13.68
CA LEU A 376 12.82 -20.59 -13.22
C LEU A 376 11.42 -20.32 -13.80
N PHE A 377 10.40 -21.04 -13.32
CA PHE A 377 9.02 -20.89 -13.77
C PHE A 377 8.43 -19.61 -13.16
N CYS A 378 7.97 -18.72 -14.03
CA CYS A 378 7.19 -17.55 -13.62
C CYS A 378 5.76 -17.91 -13.17
N ASP A 379 5.33 -19.17 -13.27
CA ASP A 379 3.89 -19.49 -13.26
C ASP A 379 3.31 -20.06 -11.96
N GLU A 380 4.09 -20.48 -10.96
CA GLU A 380 3.51 -20.89 -9.65
C GLU A 380 4.25 -20.37 -8.40
N GLY A 381 5.24 -19.50 -8.61
CA GLY A 381 5.95 -18.75 -7.58
C GLY A 381 6.81 -17.65 -8.17
N GLY A 382 6.46 -17.23 -9.40
CA GLY A 382 7.21 -16.27 -10.19
C GLY A 382 7.22 -14.87 -9.59
N PRO A 383 8.10 -13.99 -10.09
CA PRO A 383 8.14 -12.60 -9.67
C PRO A 383 6.76 -11.98 -9.75
N ILE A 384 6.44 -11.09 -8.79
CA ILE A 384 5.20 -10.32 -8.75
C ILE A 384 4.84 -9.91 -10.19
N PRO A 385 3.67 -10.29 -10.75
CA PRO A 385 3.38 -10.12 -12.16
C PRO A 385 3.70 -8.70 -12.65
N GLY A 386 4.53 -8.62 -13.69
CA GLY A 386 5.02 -7.35 -14.25
C GLY A 386 6.27 -6.78 -13.57
N ARG A 387 6.95 -7.54 -12.71
CA ARG A 387 8.16 -7.07 -12.04
C ARG A 387 9.41 -7.83 -12.46
N ALA A 388 10.46 -7.06 -12.67
CA ALA A 388 11.81 -7.51 -12.83
C ALA A 388 12.36 -8.23 -11.59
N LEU A 389 13.40 -9.03 -11.81
CA LEU A 389 14.34 -9.33 -10.75
C LEU A 389 15.29 -8.15 -10.61
N GLY A 390 15.47 -7.71 -9.37
CA GLY A 390 16.37 -6.60 -9.07
C GLY A 390 17.80 -7.09 -9.00
N THR A 391 18.70 -6.37 -9.67
CA THR A 391 20.14 -6.70 -9.72
C THR A 391 20.95 -5.97 -8.64
N SER A 392 20.36 -4.98 -7.98
CA SER A 392 21.05 -4.10 -7.04
C SER A 392 21.18 -4.77 -5.67
N VAL A 393 22.42 -4.84 -5.14
CA VAL A 393 22.68 -5.37 -3.79
C VAL A 393 22.03 -4.45 -2.77
N LYS A 394 21.11 -5.02 -1.98
CA LYS A 394 20.42 -4.35 -0.89
C LYS A 394 20.80 -4.99 0.44
N ARG A 395 21.13 -4.13 1.41
CA ARG A 395 21.28 -4.51 2.81
C ARG A 395 20.01 -4.12 3.55
N GLY A 396 19.21 -5.11 3.93
CA GLY A 396 17.97 -4.90 4.67
C GLY A 396 18.14 -5.14 6.16
N TYR A 397 17.34 -4.43 6.95
CA TYR A 397 17.12 -4.68 8.37
C TYR A 397 15.66 -5.06 8.57
N PHE A 398 15.42 -6.11 9.35
CA PHE A 398 14.11 -6.70 9.57
C PHE A 398 13.89 -6.90 11.08
N MET A 399 12.65 -6.75 11.52
CA MET A 399 12.24 -7.06 12.89
C MET A 399 10.83 -7.66 12.94
N LEU A 400 10.59 -8.49 13.94
CA LEU A 400 9.27 -8.94 14.36
C LEU A 400 8.65 -7.89 15.28
N THR A 401 7.37 -7.57 15.07
CA THR A 401 6.60 -6.63 15.90
C THR A 401 5.13 -7.00 15.86
N ASP A 402 4.41 -6.77 16.95
CA ASP A 402 2.95 -6.87 17.05
C ASP A 402 2.26 -5.50 16.90
N PHE A 403 3.05 -4.43 16.78
CA PHE A 403 2.64 -3.02 16.86
C PHE A 403 1.75 -2.68 18.07
N GLY A 404 1.81 -3.49 19.14
CA GLY A 404 0.92 -3.39 20.30
C GLY A 404 -0.55 -3.64 19.99
N ILE A 405 -0.86 -4.31 18.88
CA ILE A 405 -2.23 -4.66 18.50
C ILE A 405 -2.60 -5.95 19.24
N GLU A 406 -3.71 -5.94 19.98
CA GLU A 406 -4.25 -7.17 20.58
C GLU A 406 -4.58 -8.22 19.49
N GLY A 407 -3.82 -9.32 19.46
CA GLY A 407 -4.00 -10.46 18.57
C GLY A 407 -2.76 -11.35 18.49
N ASP A 408 -2.92 -12.62 18.08
CA ASP A 408 -1.82 -13.58 17.94
C ASP A 408 -1.04 -13.43 16.62
N THR A 409 -0.99 -12.21 16.05
CA THR A 409 -0.39 -11.99 14.73
C THR A 409 0.83 -11.11 14.82
N ASP A 410 2.01 -11.73 14.70
CA ASP A 410 3.25 -11.01 14.48
C ASP A 410 3.31 -10.46 13.04
N TYR A 411 4.01 -9.34 12.89
CA TYR A 411 4.32 -8.71 11.63
C TYR A 411 5.82 -8.66 11.44
N ILE A 412 6.25 -8.76 10.18
CA ILE A 412 7.62 -8.47 9.80
C ILE A 412 7.66 -7.03 9.28
N LEU A 413 8.38 -6.17 9.98
CA LEU A 413 8.71 -4.83 9.52
C LEU A 413 10.14 -4.82 9.00
N GLY A 414 10.39 -4.15 7.88
CA GLY A 414 11.77 -3.95 7.43
C GLY A 414 11.95 -2.80 6.46
N SER A 415 13.21 -2.48 6.22
CA SER A 415 13.68 -1.47 5.27
C SER A 415 15.04 -1.91 4.73
N GLY A 416 15.61 -1.19 3.76
CA GLY A 416 16.99 -1.46 3.35
C GLY A 416 17.69 -0.30 2.67
N ILE A 417 19.01 -0.38 2.66
CA ILE A 417 19.93 0.55 2.02
C ILE A 417 20.65 -0.13 0.86
N TYR A 418 21.03 0.64 -0.15
CA TYR A 418 21.89 0.19 -1.24
C TYR A 418 23.31 0.64 -0.91
N PRO A 419 24.21 -0.27 -0.50
CA PRO A 419 25.57 0.09 -0.15
C PRO A 419 26.23 0.78 -1.33
N ARG A 420 26.75 1.99 -1.12
CA ARG A 420 27.52 2.65 -2.18
C ARG A 420 28.75 1.79 -2.46
N PRO A 421 29.08 1.52 -3.74
CA PRO A 421 30.32 0.84 -4.06
C PRO A 421 31.45 1.66 -3.41
N HIS A 422 32.23 1.03 -2.53
CA HIS A 422 33.33 1.71 -1.86
C HIS A 422 34.21 2.36 -2.94
N ARG A 423 34.22 3.70 -3.00
CA ARG A 423 35.10 4.48 -3.89
C ARG A 423 36.59 4.36 -3.53
N GLY A 424 36.96 3.34 -2.77
CA GLY A 424 38.25 3.16 -2.09
C GLY A 424 39.18 2.12 -2.71
N GLY A 425 38.97 1.71 -3.96
CA GLY A 425 39.97 0.97 -4.73
C GLY A 425 40.51 1.83 -5.85
N GLY A 426 41.66 2.48 -5.65
CA GLY A 426 42.39 3.23 -6.69
C GLY A 426 42.95 2.31 -7.78
N GLY A 427 42.08 1.63 -8.52
CA GLY A 427 42.40 0.82 -9.70
C GLY A 427 41.88 1.51 -10.95
N ALA A 428 42.78 1.75 -11.89
CA ALA A 428 42.63 2.60 -13.07
C ALA A 428 41.36 2.35 -13.92
N GLY A 429 40.75 3.47 -14.33
CA GLY A 429 40.40 3.71 -15.74
C GLY A 429 39.33 2.81 -16.38
N GLY A 430 38.08 3.03 -16.04
CA GLY A 430 36.95 2.75 -16.93
C GLY A 430 36.15 4.02 -17.14
N CYS A 431 36.29 4.66 -18.31
CA CYS A 431 35.44 5.78 -18.71
C CYS A 431 33.98 5.30 -18.80
N ALA A 432 33.20 5.52 -17.74
CA ALA A 432 31.75 5.55 -17.88
C ALA A 432 31.40 6.82 -18.66
N ILE A 433 31.08 6.68 -19.94
CA ILE A 433 30.37 7.69 -20.70
C ILE A 433 28.98 7.76 -20.07
N ALA A 434 28.74 8.79 -19.26
CA ALA A 434 27.40 9.15 -18.84
C ALA A 434 26.62 9.57 -20.10
N SER A 435 25.71 8.72 -20.59
CA SER A 435 24.66 9.16 -21.50
C SER A 435 23.68 10.00 -20.68
N GLY A 436 23.97 11.29 -20.56
CA GLY A 436 23.07 12.25 -19.96
C GLY A 436 21.79 12.35 -20.78
N SER A 437 20.73 11.68 -20.34
CA SER A 437 19.34 12.02 -20.67
C SER A 437 18.95 13.29 -19.92
N GLY A 438 19.50 14.42 -20.37
CA GLY A 438 19.11 15.76 -19.92
C GLY A 438 18.09 16.35 -20.89
N ASN A 439 16.93 16.75 -20.37
CA ASN A 439 15.85 17.43 -21.09
C ASN A 439 16.39 18.55 -21.99
N GLY A 440 16.29 18.34 -23.31
CA GLY A 440 16.92 19.16 -24.36
C GLY A 440 16.32 20.54 -24.61
N LEU A 441 15.61 21.16 -23.67
CA LEU A 441 14.98 22.47 -23.89
C LEU A 441 15.48 23.62 -23.00
N GLU A 442 16.10 23.35 -21.85
CA GLU A 442 16.50 24.44 -20.93
C GLU A 442 17.98 24.85 -21.04
N VAL A 443 18.87 23.96 -21.52
CA VAL A 443 20.31 24.27 -21.65
C VAL A 443 20.61 25.11 -22.90
N SER A 444 19.74 25.09 -23.92
CA SER A 444 19.92 25.88 -25.14
C SER A 444 19.67 27.38 -24.92
N ALA A 445 18.79 27.76 -23.98
CA ALA A 445 18.51 29.16 -23.65
C ALA A 445 19.68 29.82 -22.88
N PHE A 446 20.32 29.09 -21.96
CA PHE A 446 21.46 29.61 -21.18
C PHE A 446 22.74 29.74 -22.02
N GLY A 447 22.97 28.79 -22.95
CA GLY A 447 24.08 28.86 -23.90
C GLY A 447 23.96 30.04 -24.87
N LEU A 448 22.74 30.31 -25.37
CA LEU A 448 22.50 31.44 -26.27
C LEU A 448 22.68 32.80 -25.56
N PHE A 449 22.28 32.90 -24.29
CA PHE A 449 22.40 34.14 -23.52
C PHE A 449 23.86 34.49 -23.21
N LEU A 450 24.70 33.50 -22.89
CA LEU A 450 26.13 33.70 -22.67
C LEU A 450 26.89 34.06 -23.95
N ILE A 451 26.55 33.44 -25.08
CA ILE A 451 27.15 33.77 -26.38
C ILE A 451 26.77 35.20 -26.80
N THR A 452 25.52 35.63 -26.54
CA THR A 452 25.05 36.98 -26.86
C THR A 452 25.71 38.04 -25.96
N ALA A 453 25.88 37.75 -24.66
CA ALA A 453 26.55 38.65 -23.72
C ALA A 453 28.05 38.84 -24.03
N VAL A 454 28.74 37.76 -24.44
CA VAL A 454 30.15 37.82 -24.85
C VAL A 454 30.33 38.57 -26.17
N LEU A 455 29.39 38.42 -27.12
CA LEU A 455 29.41 39.19 -28.37
C LEU A 455 29.13 40.69 -28.15
N PHE A 456 28.25 41.04 -27.21
CA PHE A 456 27.93 42.45 -26.91
C PHE A 456 29.11 43.19 -26.24
N LEU A 457 29.88 42.47 -25.40
CA LEU A 457 31.09 43.00 -24.78
C LEU A 457 32.26 43.12 -25.78
N ALA A 458 32.33 42.28 -26.81
CA ALA A 458 33.36 42.33 -27.84
C ALA A 458 33.17 43.48 -28.85
N THR A 459 31.93 43.97 -29.06
CA THR A 459 31.66 45.07 -30.01
C THR A 459 31.68 46.46 -29.39
N SER A 460 31.75 46.57 -28.06
CA SER A 460 31.74 47.85 -27.33
C SER A 460 33.17 48.37 -27.08
N GLY A 461 33.94 48.58 -28.14
CA GLY A 461 35.24 49.22 -28.09
C GLY A 461 35.24 50.54 -28.85
N LYS A 462 34.97 51.67 -28.17
CA LYS A 462 35.50 53.00 -28.54
C LYS A 462 35.24 54.10 -27.51
N SER A 463 36.36 54.67 -27.04
CA SER A 463 36.60 56.10 -26.77
C SER A 463 35.98 56.77 -25.52
N CYS A 464 36.83 57.00 -24.51
CA CYS A 464 36.72 58.16 -23.60
C CYS A 464 36.91 59.49 -24.39
N PRO A 465 36.39 60.63 -23.92
CA PRO A 465 37.00 61.45 -22.84
C PRO A 465 35.92 61.93 -21.82
N GLY A 466 36.17 62.16 -20.54
CA GLY A 466 37.21 62.98 -19.91
C GLY A 466 36.55 64.24 -19.35
N GLU A 467 36.16 64.28 -18.08
CA GLU A 467 36.00 65.55 -17.34
C GLU A 467 36.02 65.38 -15.81
N LYS A 468 36.33 66.49 -15.16
CA LYS A 468 36.93 66.68 -13.83
C LYS A 468 35.89 66.88 -12.71
N LEU A 469 36.21 66.33 -11.54
CA LEU A 469 36.23 67.01 -10.23
C LEU A 469 34.89 67.51 -9.61
N LEU A 470 34.47 66.91 -8.49
CA LEU A 470 34.24 67.67 -7.25
C LEU A 470 34.17 66.78 -5.99
N ILE A 471 34.80 67.28 -4.92
CA ILE A 471 34.96 66.70 -3.58
C ILE A 471 33.80 67.12 -2.67
N ARG A 472 33.31 66.17 -1.84
CA ARG A 472 32.80 66.30 -0.44
C ARG A 472 32.09 64.97 -0.12
N GLY A 473 32.45 64.13 0.83
CA GLY A 473 32.92 64.37 2.20
C GLY A 473 31.81 63.88 3.15
N LEU A 474 32.04 62.82 3.92
CA LEU A 474 31.44 62.45 5.24
C LEU A 474 31.74 60.96 5.50
N ARG A 475 32.78 60.64 6.28
CA ARG A 475 32.85 60.54 7.75
C ARG A 475 32.28 59.21 8.30
N ALA A 476 33.22 58.37 8.73
CA ALA A 476 33.04 57.10 9.41
C ALA A 476 32.19 57.17 10.69
N ARG A 477 31.51 56.06 11.01
CA ARG A 477 31.31 55.62 12.40
C ARG A 477 31.09 54.11 12.50
N ARG A 478 32.15 53.46 12.98
CA ARG A 478 32.20 52.15 13.64
C ARG A 478 31.45 52.25 14.98
N LYS A 479 30.66 51.24 15.34
CA LYS A 479 30.27 51.02 16.74
C LYS A 479 29.97 49.55 17.00
N ASP A 480 30.92 48.91 17.68
CA ASP A 480 30.72 47.71 18.48
C ASP A 480 29.70 47.98 19.60
N ARG A 481 28.92 46.95 19.96
CA ARG A 481 28.45 46.79 21.34
C ARG A 481 28.07 45.34 21.63
N CYS A 482 28.98 44.63 22.30
CA CYS A 482 28.62 43.59 23.27
C CYS A 482 28.09 44.28 24.53
N GLN A 483 27.04 43.75 25.14
CA GLN A 483 26.86 43.85 26.59
C GLN A 483 26.02 42.69 27.14
N LYS A 484 26.55 42.16 28.24
CA LYS A 484 26.00 41.14 29.14
C LYS A 484 24.66 41.57 29.74
N GLY A 485 23.83 40.56 29.97
CA GLY A 485 22.81 40.43 31.02
C GLY A 485 22.78 38.97 31.40
#